data_AF-A0A950RKU5-F1
#
_entry.id   AF-A0A950RKU5-F1
#
_cell.length_a   1.000
_cell.length_b   1.000
_cell.length_c   1.000
_cell.angle_alpha   90.00
_cell.angle_beta   90.00
_cell.angle_gamma   90.00
#
_symmetry.space_group_name_H-M   'P 1'
#
loop_
_entity.id
_entity.type
_entity.pdbx_description
1 polymer ?
#
loop_
_entity_poly.entity_id
_entity_poly.type
_entity_poly.pdbx_seq_one_letter_code
_entity_poly.pdbx_strand_id
1 'polypeptide(L)'
;MALRVRRSNERIQSINNLKQIALAFHSMNDTYNFMPPAAICGKDGRPLLSWRVAILPYIEQQNLYNQFRLDEPWDSPTNKKLLAQ
;
A
#
# COMPACT_ATOMS: atom_id res chain seq x y z
N MET A 1 -0.16 -23.11 26.88
CA MET A 1 -1.45 -22.75 26.24
C MET A 1 -1.46 -21.32 25.69
N ALA A 2 -1.07 -20.30 26.48
CA ALA A 2 -1.01 -18.89 26.04
C ALA A 2 -0.20 -18.62 24.76
N LEU A 3 0.97 -19.25 24.57
CA LEU A 3 1.78 -19.10 23.35
C LEU A 3 1.08 -19.62 22.08
N ARG A 4 0.28 -20.69 22.19
CA ARG A 4 -0.48 -21.25 21.06
C ARG A 4 -1.62 -20.31 20.65
N VAL A 5 -2.30 -19.72 21.64
CA VAL A 5 -3.34 -18.70 21.41
C VAL A 5 -2.74 -17.47 20.73
N ARG A 6 -1.59 -16.96 21.22
CA ARG A 6 -0.92 -15.80 20.60
C ARG A 6 -0.57 -16.05 19.13
N ARG A 7 0.07 -17.19 18.83
CA ARG A 7 0.39 -17.59 17.44
C ARG A 7 -0.84 -17.76 16.56
N SER A 8 -1.94 -18.28 17.11
CA SER A 8 -3.20 -18.41 16.39
C SER A 8 -3.79 -17.04 16.04
N ASN A 9 -3.78 -16.10 16.98
CA ASN A 9 -4.27 -14.74 16.77
C ASN A 9 -3.40 -13.97 15.76
N GLU A 10 -2.08 -14.10 15.85
CA GLU A 10 -1.12 -13.52 14.88
C GLU A 10 -1.40 -14.03 13.46
N ARG A 11 -1.68 -15.33 13.30
CA ARG A 11 -2.04 -15.94 12.00
C ARG A 11 -3.36 -15.41 11.46
N ILE A 12 -4.39 -15.32 12.30
CA ILE A 12 -5.70 -14.78 11.90
C ILE A 12 -5.55 -13.32 11.44
N GLN A 13 -4.79 -12.51 12.18
CA GLN A 13 -4.53 -11.13 11.79
C GLN A 13 -3.80 -11.05 10.45
N SER A 14 -2.76 -11.87 10.24
CA SER A 14 -2.03 -11.92 8.97
C SER A 14 -2.95 -12.28 7.78
N ILE A 15 -3.85 -13.24 7.97
CA ILE A 15 -4.85 -13.60 6.95
C ILE A 15 -5.79 -12.43 6.66
N ASN A 16 -6.25 -11.72 7.69
CA ASN A 16 -7.14 -10.56 7.51
C ASN A 16 -6.42 -9.42 6.79
N ASN A 17 -5.15 -9.15 7.10
CA ASN A 17 -4.33 -8.17 6.40
C ASN A 17 -4.21 -8.52 4.90
N LEU A 18 -3.97 -9.79 4.57
CA LEU A 18 -3.90 -10.25 3.17
C LEU A 18 -5.25 -10.11 2.45
N LYS A 19 -6.36 -10.40 3.13
CA LYS A 19 -7.71 -10.21 2.58
C LYS A 19 -7.97 -8.73 2.28
N GLN A 20 -7.60 -7.82 3.18
CA GLN A 20 -7.75 -6.37 2.94
C GLN A 20 -6.92 -5.91 1.74
N ILE A 21 -5.69 -6.39 1.58
CA ILE A 21 -4.87 -6.09 0.41
C ILE A 21 -5.53 -6.63 -0.88
N ALA A 22 -6.02 -7.87 -0.88
CA ALA A 22 -6.68 -8.45 -2.03
C ALA A 22 -7.95 -7.67 -2.42
N LEU A 23 -8.76 -7.28 -1.43
CA LEU A 23 -9.94 -6.43 -1.66
C LEU A 23 -9.56 -5.08 -2.25
N ALA A 24 -8.49 -4.44 -1.77
CA ALA A 24 -8.01 -3.18 -2.32
C ALA A 24 -7.60 -3.30 -3.80
N PHE A 25 -6.97 -4.41 -4.18
CA PHE A 25 -6.61 -4.70 -5.58
C PHE A 25 -7.87 -4.84 -6.45
N HIS A 26 -8.88 -5.58 -5.97
CA HIS A 26 -10.15 -5.72 -6.68
C HIS A 26 -10.90 -4.38 -6.80
N SER A 27 -11.01 -3.60 -5.71
CA SER A 27 -11.67 -2.29 -5.74
C SER A 27 -11.00 -1.33 -6.74
N MET A 28 -9.67 -1.36 -6.84
CA MET A 28 -8.94 -0.56 -7.82
C MET A 28 -9.20 -1.02 -9.25
N ASN A 29 -9.20 -2.33 -9.47
CA ASN A 29 -9.56 -2.92 -10.77
C ASN A 29 -10.99 -2.56 -11.18
N ASP A 30 -11.96 -2.61 -10.27
CA ASP A 30 -13.35 -2.26 -10.56
C ASP A 30 -13.51 -0.77 -10.91
N THR A 31 -12.66 0.10 -10.35
CA THR A 31 -12.69 1.54 -10.61
C THR A 31 -12.02 1.91 -11.93
N TYR A 32 -10.87 1.31 -12.23
CA TYR A 32 -10.01 1.77 -13.32
C TYR A 32 -9.73 0.72 -14.41
N ASN A 33 -10.27 -0.49 -14.28
CA ASN A 33 -10.00 -1.64 -15.15
C ASN A 33 -8.53 -2.05 -15.24
N PHE A 34 -7.74 -1.77 -14.20
CA PHE A 34 -6.38 -2.27 -14.07
C PHE A 34 -6.03 -2.63 -12.63
N MET A 35 -5.25 -3.71 -12.47
CA MET A 35 -4.66 -4.09 -11.18
C MET A 35 -3.57 -3.09 -10.79
N PRO A 36 -3.28 -2.89 -9.48
CA PRO A 36 -2.19 -2.03 -9.04
C PRO A 36 -0.90 -2.34 -9.81
N PRO A 37 -0.28 -1.34 -10.45
CA PRO A 37 0.96 -1.56 -11.16
C PRO A 37 2.06 -1.91 -10.15
N ALA A 38 3.05 -2.72 -10.55
CA ALA A 38 4.16 -3.08 -9.67
C ALA A 38 4.85 -1.83 -9.07
N ALA A 39 4.93 -0.76 -9.87
CA ALA A 39 5.37 0.56 -9.47
C ALA A 39 4.57 1.66 -10.19
N ILE A 40 4.42 2.81 -9.53
CA ILE A 40 4.06 4.08 -10.16
C ILE A 40 5.35 4.61 -10.79
N CYS A 41 5.35 4.77 -12.11
CA CYS A 41 6.51 5.23 -12.86
C CYS A 41 6.40 6.71 -13.24
N GLY A 42 7.53 7.39 -13.29
CA GLY A 42 7.66 8.73 -13.85
C GLY A 42 7.51 8.74 -15.36
N LYS A 43 7.49 9.94 -15.96
CA LYS A 43 7.39 10.11 -17.42
C LYS A 43 8.56 9.48 -18.19
N ASP A 44 9.70 9.34 -17.55
CA ASP A 44 10.91 8.69 -18.06
C ASP A 44 10.91 7.16 -17.87
N GLY A 45 9.81 6.59 -17.37
CA GLY A 45 9.64 5.17 -17.12
C GLY A 45 10.32 4.66 -15.84
N ARG A 46 10.99 5.53 -15.07
CA ARG A 46 11.65 5.11 -13.83
C ARG A 46 10.62 4.85 -12.72
N PRO A 47 10.75 3.76 -11.95
CA PRO A 47 9.87 3.50 -10.83
C PRO A 47 10.09 4.53 -9.71
N LEU A 48 9.02 5.20 -9.30
CA LEU A 48 9.04 6.21 -8.24
C LEU A 48 8.52 5.63 -6.93
N LEU A 49 7.32 5.05 -6.97
CA LEU A 49 6.60 4.54 -5.80
C LEU A 49 6.08 3.12 -6.07
N SER A 50 5.83 2.35 -5.00
CA SER A 50 5.35 0.96 -5.09
C SER A 50 3.82 0.89 -5.26
N TRP A 51 3.32 -0.27 -5.74
CA TRP A 51 1.91 -0.67 -5.63
C TRP A 51 1.30 -0.39 -4.25
N ARG A 52 2.11 -0.48 -3.18
CA ARG A 52 1.65 -0.22 -1.80
C ARG A 52 1.13 1.20 -1.63
N VAL A 53 1.73 2.19 -2.31
CA VAL A 53 1.23 3.57 -2.31
C VAL A 53 -0.05 3.67 -3.14
N ALA A 54 -0.11 2.99 -4.28
CA ALA A 54 -1.28 3.00 -5.16
C ALA A 54 -2.57 2.51 -4.47
N ILE A 55 -2.46 1.56 -3.55
CA ILE A 55 -3.63 0.99 -2.86
C ILE A 55 -4.08 1.75 -1.60
N LEU A 56 -3.32 2.75 -1.13
CA LEU A 56 -3.63 3.46 0.12
C LEU A 56 -5.08 4.01 0.17
N PRO A 57 -5.64 4.61 -0.89
CA PRO A 57 -7.04 5.04 -0.92
C PRO A 57 -8.04 3.92 -0.63
N TYR A 58 -7.71 2.69 -1.00
CA TYR A 58 -8.59 1.52 -0.92
C TYR A 58 -8.47 0.75 0.41
N ILE A 59 -7.55 1.17 1.28
CA ILE A 59 -7.39 0.63 2.64
C ILE A 59 -7.58 1.72 3.70
N GLU A 60 -8.41 2.72 3.40
CA GLU A 60 -8.74 3.84 4.30
C GLU A 60 -7.54 4.73 4.67
N GLN A 61 -6.47 4.71 3.85
CA GLN A 61 -5.25 5.50 4.05
C GLN A 61 -5.16 6.69 3.08
N GLN A 62 -6.29 7.30 2.74
CA GLN A 62 -6.35 8.47 1.84
C GLN A 62 -5.48 9.63 2.35
N ASN A 63 -5.48 9.88 3.66
CA ASN A 63 -4.67 10.95 4.24
C ASN A 63 -3.17 10.73 4.05
N LEU A 64 -2.69 9.49 4.13
CA LEU A 64 -1.30 9.16 3.86
C LEU A 64 -1.00 9.28 2.35
N TYR A 65 -1.91 8.80 1.50
CA TYR A 65 -1.78 8.94 0.04
C TYR A 65 -1.60 10.39 -0.39
N ASN A 66 -2.39 11.31 0.16
CA ASN A 66 -2.35 12.74 -0.15
C ASN A 66 -1.04 13.42 0.26
N GLN A 67 -0.27 12.82 1.18
CA GLN A 67 1.02 13.35 1.62
C GLN A 67 2.19 12.90 0.73
N PHE A 68 2.02 11.82 -0.05
CA PHE A 68 3.04 11.38 -1.00
C PHE A 68 3.12 12.33 -2.19
N ARG A 69 4.34 12.70 -2.57
CA ARG A 69 4.63 13.27 -3.88
C ARG A 69 4.79 12.16 -4.90
N LEU A 70 3.74 11.96 -5.71
CA LEU A 70 3.65 10.87 -6.69
C LEU A 70 4.60 11.04 -7.88
N ASP A 71 5.13 12.25 -8.07
CA ASP A 71 6.13 12.62 -9.08
C ASP A 71 7.58 12.48 -8.57
N GLU A 72 7.78 12.03 -7.34
CA GLU A 72 9.09 11.86 -6.69
C GLU A 72 9.31 10.40 -6.25
N PRO A 73 10.57 9.91 -6.23
CA PRO A 73 10.86 8.59 -5.70
C PRO A 73 10.55 8.49 -4.20
N TRP A 74 10.36 7.27 -3.70
CA TRP A 74 10.05 7.01 -2.29
C TRP A 74 11.10 7.60 -1.33
N ASP A 75 12.35 7.69 -1.80
CA ASP A 75 13.50 8.13 -1.04
C ASP A 75 13.85 9.61 -1.28
N SER A 76 12.96 10.39 -1.91
CA SER A 76 13.12 11.84 -2.03
C SER A 76 13.13 12.53 -0.65
N PRO A 77 13.74 13.72 -0.52
CA PRO A 77 13.69 14.48 0.74
C PRO A 77 12.26 14.78 1.22
N THR A 78 11.28 14.82 0.32
CA THR A 78 9.87 15.01 0.67
C THR A 78 9.26 13.73 1.21
N ASN A 79 9.32 12.63 0.42
CA ASN A 79 8.66 11.37 0.76
C ASN A 79 9.33 10.66 1.96
N LYS A 80 10.66 10.81 2.15
CA LYS A 80 11.37 10.26 3.32
C LYS A 80 10.82 10.76 4.65
N LYS A 81 10.22 11.96 4.71
CA LYS A 81 9.63 12.51 5.93
C LYS A 81 8.43 11.68 6.42
N LEU A 82 7.79 10.92 5.53
CA LEU A 82 6.65 10.07 5.87
C LEU A 82 7.07 8.79 6.62
N LEU A 83 8.36 8.47 6.70
CA LEU A 83 8.87 7.31 7.47
C LEU A 83 8.80 7.52 8.99
N ALA A 84 8.69 8.77 9.44
CA ALA A 84 8.67 9.13 10.86
C ALA A 84 7.25 9.17 11.46
N GLN A 85 6.24 8.74 10.70
CA GLN A 85 4.82 8.74 11.11
C GLN A 85 4.45 7.48 11.88
#